data_AF-A0A956D2Y3-F1
#
_entry.id   AF-A0A956D2Y3-F1
#
_cell.length_a   1.000
_cell.length_b   1.000
_cell.length_c   1.000
_cell.angle_alpha   90.00
_cell.angle_beta   90.00
_cell.angle_gamma   90.00
#
_symmetry.space_group_name_H-M   'P 1'
#
loop_
_entity.id
_entity.type
_entity.pdbx_description
1 polymer ?
#
loop_
_entity_poly.entity_id
_entity_poly.type
_entity_poly.pdbx_seq_one_letter_code
_entity_poly.pdbx_strand_id
1 'polypeptide(L)' 'MSDPPIQFLRAFDAAARHASFKRAAHEVHVTPSAISQQIKALEDHLGIALFHRFARG' A
#
# COMPACT_ATOMS: atom_id res chain seq x y z
N MET A 1 -17.65 11.08 4.24
CA MET A 1 -16.45 10.36 3.77
C MET A 1 -16.88 8.95 3.46
N SER A 2 -16.74 8.51 2.21
CA SER A 2 -16.97 7.12 1.82
C SER A 2 -15.76 6.28 2.24
N ASP A 3 -16.02 5.13 2.84
CA ASP A 3 -14.98 4.21 3.31
C ASP A 3 -14.01 3.82 2.17
N PRO A 4 -12.72 3.61 2.47
CA PRO A 4 -11.75 3.22 1.46
C PRO A 4 -12.14 1.85 0.89
N PRO A 5 -11.99 1.64 -0.43
CA PRO A 5 -12.19 0.33 -1.04
C PRO A 5 -11.38 -0.76 -0.33
N ILE A 6 -12.00 -1.93 -0.09
CA ILE A 6 -11.38 -3.06 0.62
C ILE A 6 -10.02 -3.51 0.03
N GLN A 7 -9.80 -3.25 -1.27
CA GLN A 7 -8.53 -3.49 -1.95
C GLN A 7 -7.36 -2.70 -1.33
N PHE A 8 -7.60 -1.53 -0.74
CA PHE A 8 -6.55 -0.72 -0.12
C PHE A 8 -6.04 -1.37 1.17
N LEU A 9 -6.94 -1.99 1.95
CA LEU A 9 -6.58 -2.77 3.13
C LEU A 9 -5.78 -4.02 2.76
N ARG A 10 -6.16 -4.69 1.66
CA ARG A 10 -5.37 -5.83 1.14
C ARG A 10 -3.97 -5.43 0.70
N ALA A 11 -3.84 -4.29 0.02
CA ALA A 11 -2.55 -3.75 -0.38
C ALA A 11 -1.68 -3.40 0.84
N PHE A 12 -2.28 -2.79 1.86
CA PHE A 12 -1.60 -2.46 3.12
C PHE A 12 -1.10 -3.70 3.85
N ASP A 13 -1.96 -4.70 4.09
CA ASP A 13 -1.57 -5.95 4.75
C ASP A 13 -0.41 -6.65 4.03
N ALA A 14 -0.53 -6.83 2.71
CA ALA A 14 0.52 -7.47 1.92
C ALA A 14 1.83 -6.65 1.95
N ALA A 15 1.77 -5.32 1.82
CA ALA A 15 2.94 -4.45 1.88
C ALA A 15 3.62 -4.48 3.25
N ALA A 16 2.85 -4.51 4.34
CA ALA A 16 3.35 -4.61 5.71
C ALA A 16 4.04 -5.95 5.96
N ARG A 17 3.42 -7.07 5.55
CA ARG A 17 4.02 -8.42 5.71
C ARG A 17 5.32 -8.59 4.92
N HIS A 18 5.37 -8.05 3.70
CA HIS A 18 6.54 -8.21 2.83
C HIS A 18 7.64 -7.17 3.04
N ALA A 19 7.35 -6.04 3.70
CA ALA A 19 8.20 -4.85 3.73
C ALA A 19 8.70 -4.44 2.32
N SER A 20 7.87 -4.69 1.29
CA SER A 20 8.23 -4.49 -0.12
C SER A 20 7.00 -4.38 -1.00
N PHE A 21 6.80 -3.21 -1.60
CA PHE A 21 5.68 -2.98 -2.53
C PHE A 21 5.76 -3.86 -3.79
N LYS A 22 6.98 -4.24 -4.23
CA LYS A 22 7.16 -5.17 -5.35
C LYS A 22 6.66 -6.58 -5.02
N ARG A 23 7.02 -7.11 -3.83
CA ARG A 23 6.57 -8.45 -3.41
C ARG A 23 5.08 -8.47 -3.10
N ALA A 24 4.56 -7.42 -2.47
CA ALA A 24 3.12 -7.26 -2.23
C ALA A 24 2.33 -7.26 -3.54
N ALA A 25 2.79 -6.50 -4.54
CA ALA A 25 2.15 -6.45 -5.86
C ALA A 25 2.09 -7.83 -6.53
N HIS A 26 3.14 -8.64 -6.39
CA HIS A 26 3.16 -10.00 -6.90
C HIS A 26 2.14 -10.90 -6.18
N GLU A 27 2.02 -10.79 -4.84
CA GLU A 27 1.06 -11.59 -4.06
C GLU A 27 -0.39 -11.29 -4.47
N VAL A 28 -0.73 -10.01 -4.64
CA VAL A 28 -2.11 -9.59 -4.95
C VAL A 28 -2.38 -9.45 -6.44
N HIS A 29 -1.47 -9.90 -7.31
CA HIS A 29 -1.59 -9.90 -8.77
C HIS A 29 -1.86 -8.53 -9.40
N VAL A 30 -1.16 -7.50 -8.93
CA VAL A 30 -1.22 -6.13 -9.49
C VAL A 30 0.18 -5.59 -9.79
N THR A 31 0.26 -4.38 -10.34
CA THR A 31 1.55 -3.71 -10.56
C THR A 31 2.08 -3.05 -9.28
N PRO A 32 3.42 -2.91 -9.10
CA PRO A 32 3.98 -2.16 -7.98
C PRO A 32 3.48 -0.70 -7.90
N SER A 33 3.19 -0.09 -9.04
CA SER A 33 2.59 1.24 -9.11
C SER A 33 1.17 1.27 -8.55
N ALA A 34 0.35 0.24 -8.81
CA ALA A 34 -1.00 0.13 -8.25
C ALA A 34 -0.97 0.02 -6.73
N ILE A 35 -0.07 -0.81 -6.16
CA ILE A 35 0.14 -0.85 -4.70
C ILE A 35 0.49 0.54 -4.17
N SER A 36 1.46 1.21 -4.79
CA SER A 36 1.89 2.54 -4.35
C SER A 36 0.74 3.56 -4.35
N GLN A 37 -0.13 3.52 -5.36
CA GLN A 37 -1.31 4.38 -5.45
C GLN A 37 -2.38 4.03 -4.41
N GLN A 38 -2.66 2.74 -4.19
CA GLN A 38 -3.64 2.29 -3.20
C GLN A 38 -3.22 2.62 -1.77
N ILE A 39 -1.93 2.46 -1.45
CA ILE A 39 -1.38 2.87 -0.16
C ILE A 39 -1.49 4.38 0.01
N LYS A 40 -1.08 5.17 -1.00
CA LYS A 40 -1.19 6.63 -0.95
C LYS A 40 -2.63 7.08 -0.70
N ALA A 41 -3.59 6.50 -1.43
CA ALA A 41 -5.00 6.82 -1.27
C ALA A 41 -5.54 6.46 0.12
N LEU A 42 -5.04 5.37 0.73
CA LEU A 42 -5.39 5.00 2.10
C LEU A 42 -4.78 5.95 3.13
N GLU A 43 -3.51 6.32 2.96
CA GLU A 43 -2.83 7.33 3.79
C GLU A 43 -3.56 8.68 3.73
N ASP A 44 -3.94 9.12 2.52
CA ASP A 44 -4.70 10.36 2.29
C ASP A 44 -6.09 10.30 2.96
N HIS A 45 -6.76 9.14 2.92
CA HIS A 45 -8.06 8.94 3.59
C HIS A 45 -7.94 8.98 5.11
N LEU A 46 -6.89 8.38 5.68
CA LEU A 46 -6.68 8.31 7.12
C LEU A 46 -6.00 9.57 7.69
N GLY A 47 -5.41 10.40 6.83
CA GLY A 47 -4.63 11.58 7.24
C GLY A 47 -3.32 11.23 7.95
N ILE A 48 -2.81 10.00 7.78
CA ILE A 48 -1.60 9.51 8.43
C ILE A 48 -0.74 8.71 7.46
N ALA A 49 0.58 8.78 7.63
CA ALA A 49 1.50 7.89 6.93
C ALA A 49 1.45 6.49 7.54
N LEU A 50 1.37 5.47 6.69
CA LEU A 50 1.32 4.06 7.09
C LEU A 50 2.69 3.38 6.98
N PHE A 51 3.60 3.91 6.16
CA PHE A 51 4.95 3.37 5.98
C PHE A 51 6.02 4.44 6.11
N HIS A 52 7.10 4.11 6.82
CA HIS A 52 8.35 4.87 6.77
C HIS A 52 9.14 4.49 5.53
N ARG A 53 9.51 5.48 4.70
CA ARG A 53 10.31 5.27 3.51
C ARG A 53 11.79 5.41 3.84
N PHE A 54 12.52 4.30 3.80
CA PHE A 54 13.97 4.31 3.89
C PHE A 54 14.55 4.34 2.48
N ALA A 55 15.35 5.37 2.18
CA ALA A 55 16.15 5.38 0.96
C ALA A 55 17.13 4.18 1.03
N ARG A 56 17.04 3.28 0.06
CA ARG A 56 18.11 2.30 -0.19
C ARG A 56 19.10 3.02 -1.10
N GLY A 57 20.18 3.51 -0.51
CA GLY A 57 21.28 4.15 -1.24
C GLY A 57 21.92 3.21 -2.26
#